data_AF-A0A365ZZ01-F1
#
_entry.id   AF-A0A365ZZ01-F1
#
_cell.length_a   1.000
_cell.length_b   1.000
_cell.length_c   1.000
_cell.angle_alpha   90.00
_cell.angle_beta   90.00
_cell.angle_gamma   90.00
#
_symmetry.space_group_name_H-M   'P 1'
#
loop_
_entity.id
_entity.type
_entity.pdbx_description
1 polymer ?
#
loop_
_entity_poly.entity_id
_entity_poly.type
_entity_poly.pdbx_seq_one_letter_code
_entity_poly.pdbx_strand_id
1 'polypeptide(L)'
;MSATNTRHQTNGLARLRQTTGGELLAEFLGTAILILLGCGSVAVALAGLPGSGRQTADFGPANWLIIAFGWGLAVVFAVYAAGGVSGAHINPAVTLAMAVRRAFPWVKVVPYWIAQVLGAFAGAAVVYAVYYEAINAFLQEAGTQKSGDVASFSIFATFPAEYFGNGIWGPLVDQIVGTAILVMLVAALIDNRNQAPQSNFGPWAIGFVVVAIGLSFGTNAGYAINPARDFGPRMLAWVAGWGEAAMPGNGDWFSNYWWIPIAGPLVGGVLGILVYDFFIGQVLIARETPFGVEAPPPGRVPEPTGEAGTKTSSEEPVSESRPPQTSTSE
;
A
#
# COMPACT_ATOMS: atom_id res chain seq x y z
N MET A 1 -40.53 32.74 6.11
CA MET A 1 -39.36 31.93 5.71
C MET A 1 -38.83 31.26 6.97
N SER A 2 -39.14 29.98 7.15
CA SER A 2 -38.79 29.22 8.35
C SER A 2 -37.32 28.83 8.28
N ALA A 3 -36.52 29.30 9.23
CA ALA A 3 -35.18 28.81 9.46
C ALA A 3 -35.30 27.37 9.97
N THR A 4 -35.04 26.40 9.09
CA THR A 4 -34.98 24.98 9.43
C THR A 4 -33.82 24.81 10.39
N ASN A 5 -34.17 24.75 11.67
CA ASN A 5 -33.27 24.54 12.80
C ASN A 5 -32.82 23.07 12.75
N THR A 6 -31.83 22.74 11.92
CA THR A 6 -31.14 21.45 11.95
C THR A 6 -30.30 21.39 13.22
N ARG A 7 -30.97 21.10 14.34
CA ARG A 7 -30.31 20.55 15.52
C ARG A 7 -29.66 19.24 15.07
N HIS A 8 -28.39 19.30 14.70
CA HIS A 8 -27.52 18.12 14.71
C HIS A 8 -27.50 17.60 16.14
N GLN A 9 -28.40 16.66 16.44
CA GLN A 9 -28.25 15.78 17.58
C GLN A 9 -26.95 15.03 17.35
N THR A 10 -25.86 15.53 17.94
CA THR A 10 -24.56 14.86 17.91
C THR A 10 -24.64 13.66 18.84
N ASN A 11 -25.27 12.59 18.34
CA ASN A 11 -25.16 11.26 18.94
C ASN A 11 -23.66 10.93 19.12
N GLY A 12 -23.29 10.19 20.16
CA GLY A 12 -21.89 9.86 20.47
C GLY A 12 -21.10 9.34 19.27
N LEU A 13 -21.76 8.63 18.35
CA LEU A 13 -21.21 8.18 17.07
C LEU A 13 -20.75 9.32 16.15
N ALA A 14 -21.49 10.43 16.09
CA ALA A 14 -21.11 11.59 15.29
C ALA A 14 -19.85 12.28 15.85
N ARG A 15 -19.72 12.33 17.19
CA ARG A 15 -18.52 12.88 17.85
C ARG A 15 -17.31 11.97 17.65
N LEU A 16 -17.46 10.65 17.80
CA LEU A 16 -16.39 9.68 17.51
C LEU A 16 -15.86 9.85 16.09
N ARG A 17 -16.76 9.97 15.10
CA ARG A 17 -16.43 10.11 13.67
C ARG A 17 -15.70 11.41 13.31
N GLN A 18 -15.81 12.46 14.13
CA GLN A 18 -15.09 13.73 13.93
C GLN A 18 -13.67 13.73 14.51
N THR A 19 -13.30 12.67 15.22
CA THR A 19 -12.00 12.55 15.91
C THR A 19 -11.19 11.40 15.33
N THR A 20 -10.09 11.05 15.99
CA THR A 20 -9.32 9.83 15.69
C THR A 20 -10.18 8.57 15.63
N GLY A 21 -11.31 8.50 16.33
CA GLY A 21 -12.25 7.39 16.18
C GLY A 21 -12.74 7.16 14.76
N GLY A 22 -12.98 8.22 13.97
CA GLY A 22 -13.35 8.11 12.56
C GLY A 22 -12.22 7.54 11.70
N GLU A 23 -10.98 7.96 11.98
CA GLU A 23 -9.80 7.45 11.31
C GLU A 23 -9.55 5.97 11.62
N LEU A 24 -9.74 5.55 12.87
CA LEU A 24 -9.61 4.14 13.27
C LEU A 24 -10.64 3.25 12.56
N LEU A 25 -11.87 3.73 12.38
CA LEU A 25 -12.88 3.01 11.59
C LEU A 25 -12.47 2.89 10.12
N ALA A 26 -11.87 3.94 9.55
CA ALA A 26 -11.36 3.92 8.18
C ALA A 26 -10.16 2.98 8.03
N GLU A 27 -9.21 2.98 8.96
CA GLU A 27 -8.07 2.06 8.97
C GLU A 27 -8.52 0.60 9.12
N PHE A 28 -9.50 0.33 9.99
CA PHE A 28 -10.11 -0.99 10.12
C PHE A 28 -10.73 -1.44 8.79
N LEU A 29 -11.60 -0.61 8.19
CA LEU A 29 -12.29 -0.98 6.95
C LEU A 29 -11.32 -1.11 5.77
N GLY A 30 -10.39 -0.17 5.62
CA GLY A 30 -9.38 -0.20 4.56
C GLY A 30 -8.51 -1.45 4.66
N THR A 31 -8.05 -1.81 5.86
CA THR A 31 -7.25 -3.02 6.05
C THR A 31 -8.08 -4.30 5.87
N ALA A 32 -9.37 -4.29 6.23
CA ALA A 32 -10.28 -5.40 5.95
C ALA A 32 -10.49 -5.61 4.44
N ILE A 33 -10.67 -4.53 3.66
CA ILE A 33 -10.78 -4.59 2.19
C ILE A 33 -9.48 -5.10 1.57
N LEU A 34 -8.32 -4.60 2.04
CA LEU A 34 -7.01 -5.07 1.62
C LEU A 34 -6.89 -6.60 1.78
N ILE A 35 -7.27 -7.13 2.95
CA ILE A 35 -7.20 -8.57 3.18
C ILE A 35 -8.26 -9.33 2.39
N LEU A 36 -9.49 -8.83 2.31
CA LEU A 36 -10.58 -9.50 1.61
C LEU A 36 -10.23 -9.76 0.15
N LEU A 37 -9.67 -8.77 -0.52
CA LEU A 37 -9.28 -8.87 -1.92
C LEU A 37 -7.92 -9.59 -2.09
N GLY A 38 -6.94 -9.29 -1.23
CA GLY A 38 -5.62 -9.90 -1.28
C GLY A 38 -5.65 -11.40 -1.00
N CYS A 39 -6.10 -11.81 0.19
CA CYS A 39 -6.28 -13.23 0.54
C CYS A 39 -7.30 -13.91 -0.37
N GLY A 40 -8.35 -13.20 -0.80
CA GLY A 40 -9.31 -13.70 -1.78
C GLY A 40 -8.63 -14.10 -3.09
N SER A 41 -7.68 -13.32 -3.60
CA SER A 41 -6.92 -13.68 -4.82
C SER A 41 -6.09 -14.95 -4.64
N VAL A 42 -5.52 -15.17 -3.45
CA VAL A 42 -4.80 -16.40 -3.11
C VAL A 42 -5.75 -17.58 -2.98
N ALA A 43 -6.93 -17.39 -2.37
CA ALA A 43 -7.96 -18.42 -2.27
C ALA A 43 -8.50 -18.83 -3.65
N VAL A 44 -8.71 -17.87 -4.57
CA VAL A 44 -9.06 -18.14 -5.99
C VAL A 44 -7.97 -18.98 -6.63
N ALA A 45 -6.72 -18.56 -6.50
CA ALA A 45 -5.58 -19.26 -7.07
C ALA A 45 -5.46 -20.70 -6.56
N LEU A 46 -5.47 -20.88 -5.24
CA LEU A 46 -5.10 -22.15 -4.61
C LEU A 46 -6.24 -23.17 -4.58
N ALA A 47 -7.45 -22.73 -4.21
CA ALA A 47 -8.57 -23.63 -3.93
C ALA A 47 -9.75 -23.40 -4.88
N GLY A 48 -10.03 -22.14 -5.22
CA GLY A 48 -11.19 -21.77 -6.04
C GLY A 48 -11.10 -22.26 -7.48
N LEU A 49 -10.00 -21.99 -8.18
CA LEU A 49 -9.82 -22.40 -9.57
C LEU A 49 -9.70 -23.93 -9.71
N PRO A 50 -8.84 -24.63 -8.95
CA PRO A 50 -8.75 -26.09 -9.02
C PRO A 50 -10.09 -26.77 -8.67
N GLY A 51 -10.71 -26.37 -7.55
CA GLY A 51 -11.92 -27.02 -7.04
C GLY A 51 -13.22 -26.67 -7.77
N SER A 52 -13.25 -25.61 -8.59
CA SER A 52 -14.48 -25.18 -9.28
C SER A 52 -14.71 -25.80 -10.66
N GLY A 53 -13.77 -26.59 -11.17
CA GLY A 53 -13.82 -27.13 -12.53
C GLY A 53 -13.64 -26.08 -13.64
N ARG A 54 -13.18 -24.88 -13.28
CA ARG A 54 -12.92 -23.76 -14.22
C ARG A 54 -11.47 -23.67 -14.69
N GLN A 55 -10.64 -24.62 -14.27
CA GLN A 55 -9.24 -24.72 -14.63
C GLN A 55 -9.03 -25.91 -15.56
N THR A 56 -8.37 -25.66 -16.71
CA THR A 56 -8.12 -26.68 -17.74
C THR A 56 -6.65 -27.09 -17.84
N ALA A 57 -5.76 -26.42 -17.11
CA ALA A 57 -4.33 -26.69 -17.04
C ALA A 57 -3.82 -26.50 -15.62
N ASP A 58 -2.80 -27.25 -15.21
CA ASP A 58 -2.25 -27.20 -13.86
C ASP A 58 -1.69 -25.82 -13.50
N PHE A 59 -1.65 -25.56 -12.19
CA PHE A 59 -1.19 -24.30 -11.65
C PHE A 59 0.32 -24.14 -11.90
N GLY A 60 0.70 -23.12 -12.68
CA GLY A 60 2.08 -22.87 -13.06
C GLY A 60 2.60 -21.49 -12.60
N PRO A 61 3.85 -21.13 -12.95
CA PRO A 61 4.43 -19.84 -12.58
C PRO A 61 3.60 -18.63 -13.02
N ALA A 62 2.89 -18.73 -14.16
CA ALA A 62 2.05 -17.67 -14.68
C ALA A 62 0.89 -17.30 -13.74
N ASN A 63 0.45 -18.22 -12.89
CA ASN A 63 -0.65 -17.98 -11.97
C ASN A 63 -0.24 -17.05 -10.80
N TRP A 64 1.06 -16.84 -10.58
CA TRP A 64 1.57 -15.81 -9.66
C TRP A 64 1.04 -14.42 -10.02
N LEU A 65 0.75 -14.16 -11.30
CA LEU A 65 0.17 -12.90 -11.76
C LEU A 65 -1.21 -12.64 -11.15
N ILE A 66 -2.04 -13.68 -10.95
CA ILE A 66 -3.36 -13.54 -10.31
C ILE A 66 -3.18 -12.98 -8.89
N ILE A 67 -2.22 -13.52 -8.16
CA ILE A 67 -1.90 -13.12 -6.79
C ILE A 67 -1.31 -11.71 -6.78
N ALA A 68 -0.29 -11.43 -7.60
CA ALA A 68 0.38 -10.14 -7.62
C ALA A 68 -0.57 -8.98 -8.00
N PHE A 69 -1.37 -9.15 -9.06
CA PHE A 69 -2.37 -8.14 -9.44
C PHE A 69 -3.53 -8.09 -8.44
N GLY A 70 -3.94 -9.22 -7.87
CA GLY A 70 -4.96 -9.28 -6.82
C GLY A 70 -4.59 -8.43 -5.61
N TRP A 71 -3.38 -8.58 -5.09
CA TRP A 71 -2.85 -7.77 -3.98
C TRP A 71 -2.67 -6.30 -4.36
N GLY A 72 -2.20 -6.01 -5.58
CA GLY A 72 -2.11 -4.64 -6.07
C GLY A 72 -3.46 -3.92 -6.09
N LEU A 73 -4.48 -4.55 -6.69
CA LEU A 73 -5.84 -4.02 -6.74
C LEU A 73 -6.47 -3.92 -5.34
N ALA A 74 -6.17 -4.87 -4.45
CA ALA A 74 -6.59 -4.81 -3.05
C ALA A 74 -6.12 -3.52 -2.37
N VAL A 75 -4.87 -3.12 -2.59
CA VAL A 75 -4.31 -1.86 -2.09
C VAL A 75 -4.99 -0.66 -2.73
N VAL A 76 -5.21 -0.66 -4.06
CA VAL A 76 -5.91 0.44 -4.75
C VAL A 76 -7.26 0.74 -4.08
N PHE A 77 -8.09 -0.29 -3.91
CA PHE A 77 -9.44 -0.11 -3.37
C PHE A 77 -9.45 0.15 -1.86
N ALA A 78 -8.51 -0.41 -1.11
CA ALA A 78 -8.35 -0.08 0.30
C ALA A 78 -7.97 1.40 0.50
N VAL A 79 -7.06 1.93 -0.33
CA VAL A 79 -6.66 3.34 -0.28
C VAL A 79 -7.81 4.24 -0.72
N TYR A 80 -8.58 3.89 -1.76
CA TYR A 80 -9.77 4.65 -2.11
C TYR A 80 -10.83 4.66 -0.99
N ALA A 81 -11.00 3.55 -0.28
CA ALA A 81 -12.00 3.43 0.77
C ALA A 81 -11.65 4.25 2.03
N ALA A 82 -10.37 4.28 2.42
CA ALA A 82 -9.93 4.89 3.68
C ALA A 82 -9.22 6.24 3.52
N GLY A 83 -8.70 6.55 2.33
CA GLY A 83 -7.71 7.62 2.11
C GLY A 83 -8.24 9.01 2.45
N GLY A 84 -9.49 9.30 2.10
CA GLY A 84 -10.13 10.58 2.40
C GLY A 84 -10.45 10.82 3.88
N VAL A 85 -10.25 9.82 4.75
CA VAL A 85 -10.55 9.90 6.19
C VAL A 85 -9.29 9.76 7.04
N SER A 86 -8.54 8.66 6.90
CA SER A 86 -7.39 8.36 7.76
C SER A 86 -6.02 8.64 7.14
N GLY A 87 -6.00 8.94 5.83
CA GLY A 87 -4.79 8.89 5.00
C GLY A 87 -4.46 7.50 4.46
N ALA A 88 -5.29 6.48 4.77
CA ALA A 88 -5.13 5.08 4.37
C ALA A 88 -3.71 4.55 4.59
N HIS A 89 -3.24 4.56 5.85
CA HIS A 89 -1.97 3.92 6.15
C HIS A 89 -2.08 2.41 5.92
N ILE A 90 -3.15 1.78 6.43
CA ILE A 90 -3.53 0.37 6.28
C ILE A 90 -2.39 -0.63 6.51
N ASN A 91 -1.32 -0.17 7.17
CA ASN A 91 -0.04 -0.82 7.29
C ASN A 91 0.72 -0.22 8.49
N PRO A 92 1.07 -1.04 9.50
CA PRO A 92 1.86 -0.60 10.64
C PRO A 92 3.23 0.00 10.27
N ALA A 93 3.90 -0.53 9.24
CA ALA A 93 5.19 -0.02 8.77
C ALA A 93 5.09 1.38 8.15
N VAL A 94 4.05 1.62 7.34
CA VAL A 94 3.77 2.97 6.79
C VAL A 94 3.43 3.94 7.94
N THR A 95 2.60 3.50 8.89
CA THR A 95 2.24 4.32 10.06
C THR A 95 3.46 4.74 10.87
N LEU A 96 4.38 3.80 11.13
CA LEU A 96 5.63 4.07 11.84
C LEU A 96 6.51 5.04 11.05
N ALA A 97 6.70 4.79 9.77
CA ALA A 97 7.53 5.62 8.90
C ALA A 97 7.05 7.07 8.85
N MET A 98 5.74 7.30 8.71
CA MET A 98 5.15 8.64 8.71
C MET A 98 5.31 9.34 10.07
N ALA A 99 5.26 8.60 11.18
CA ALA A 99 5.53 9.15 12.51
C ALA A 99 7.01 9.54 12.69
N VAL A 100 7.94 8.71 12.20
CA VAL A 100 9.39 9.00 12.19
C VAL A 100 9.70 10.24 11.35
N ARG A 101 9.05 10.40 10.19
CA ARG A 101 9.14 11.60 9.34
C ARG A 101 8.48 12.84 9.96
N ARG A 102 7.86 12.73 11.14
CA ARG A 102 7.06 13.79 11.80
C ARG A 102 5.87 14.26 10.97
N ALA A 103 5.43 13.44 10.01
CA ALA A 103 4.24 13.67 9.20
C ALA A 103 2.97 13.05 9.83
N PHE A 104 3.11 12.32 10.96
CA PHE A 104 2.00 11.71 11.66
C PHE A 104 2.19 11.74 13.19
N PRO A 105 1.15 12.04 14.00
CA PRO A 105 1.27 12.11 15.46
C PRO A 105 1.57 10.76 16.11
N TRP A 106 2.65 10.67 16.90
CA TRP A 106 3.07 9.45 17.60
C TRP A 106 1.99 8.82 18.49
N VAL A 107 1.16 9.63 19.14
CA VAL A 107 0.04 9.17 19.99
C VAL A 107 -0.99 8.33 19.24
N LYS A 108 -1.06 8.45 17.90
CA LYS A 108 -2.00 7.72 17.06
C LYS A 108 -1.44 6.40 16.50
N VAL A 109 -0.13 6.15 16.63
CA VAL A 109 0.54 5.00 16.00
C VAL A 109 -0.02 3.66 16.49
N VAL A 110 -0.01 3.44 17.81
CA VAL A 110 -0.53 2.19 18.40
C VAL A 110 -2.04 2.01 18.16
N PRO A 111 -2.90 3.04 18.34
CA PRO A 111 -4.31 2.93 17.95
C PRO A 111 -4.52 2.51 16.49
N TYR A 112 -3.77 3.09 15.55
CA TYR A 112 -3.82 2.70 14.13
C TYR A 112 -3.42 1.24 13.94
N TRP A 113 -2.32 0.79 14.55
CA TRP A 113 -1.88 -0.61 14.46
C TRP A 113 -2.96 -1.59 14.95
N ILE A 114 -3.62 -1.29 16.07
CA ILE A 114 -4.71 -2.11 16.60
C ILE A 114 -5.87 -2.16 15.58
N ALA A 115 -6.30 -1.01 15.07
CA ALA A 115 -7.39 -0.96 14.07
C ALA A 115 -7.04 -1.74 12.80
N GLN A 116 -5.81 -1.62 12.30
CA GLN A 116 -5.32 -2.33 11.13
C GLN A 116 -5.30 -3.85 11.36
N VAL A 117 -4.75 -4.32 12.48
CA VAL A 117 -4.71 -5.76 12.81
C VAL A 117 -6.11 -6.35 12.95
N LEU A 118 -7.02 -5.64 13.64
CA LEU A 118 -8.41 -6.08 13.78
C LEU A 118 -9.14 -6.09 12.43
N GLY A 119 -8.91 -5.09 11.58
CA GLY A 119 -9.44 -5.05 10.23
C GLY A 119 -8.94 -6.22 9.39
N ALA A 120 -7.64 -6.50 9.46
CA ALA A 120 -7.02 -7.61 8.75
C ALA A 120 -7.56 -8.97 9.21
N PHE A 121 -7.72 -9.17 10.52
CA PHE A 121 -8.36 -10.37 11.07
C PHE A 121 -9.81 -10.53 10.56
N ALA A 122 -10.60 -9.45 10.58
CA ALA A 122 -11.99 -9.48 10.13
C ALA A 122 -12.10 -9.77 8.63
N GLY A 123 -11.25 -9.14 7.80
CA GLY A 123 -11.20 -9.41 6.36
C GLY A 123 -10.86 -10.88 6.08
N ALA A 124 -9.89 -11.45 6.81
CA ALA A 124 -9.54 -12.85 6.66
C ALA A 124 -10.67 -13.78 7.10
N ALA A 125 -11.41 -13.43 8.17
CA ALA A 125 -12.54 -14.22 8.64
C ALA A 125 -13.63 -14.32 7.57
N VAL A 126 -13.88 -13.22 6.86
CA VAL A 126 -14.81 -13.20 5.72
C VAL A 126 -14.29 -14.08 4.58
N VAL A 127 -13.00 -13.99 4.22
CA VAL A 127 -12.41 -14.87 3.18
C VAL A 127 -12.55 -16.34 3.56
N TYR A 128 -12.22 -16.70 4.80
CA TYR A 128 -12.36 -18.06 5.29
C TYR A 128 -13.80 -18.56 5.22
N ALA A 129 -14.78 -17.74 5.61
CA ALA A 129 -16.19 -18.11 5.52
C ALA A 129 -16.65 -18.29 4.06
N VAL A 130 -16.24 -17.40 3.16
CA VAL A 130 -16.62 -17.45 1.73
C VAL A 130 -15.99 -18.65 1.01
N TYR A 131 -14.74 -18.98 1.34
CA TYR A 131 -13.99 -20.07 0.70
C TYR A 131 -13.98 -21.37 1.52
N TYR A 132 -14.78 -21.47 2.58
CA TYR A 132 -14.77 -22.61 3.50
C TYR A 132 -14.88 -23.96 2.78
N GLU A 133 -15.86 -24.08 1.88
CA GLU A 133 -16.07 -25.31 1.11
C GLU A 133 -14.94 -25.61 0.13
N ALA A 134 -14.42 -24.57 -0.54
CA ALA A 134 -13.29 -24.73 -1.48
C ALA A 134 -12.00 -25.17 -0.76
N ILE A 135 -11.73 -24.60 0.42
CA ILE A 135 -10.59 -24.98 1.26
C ILE A 135 -10.71 -26.43 1.73
N ASN A 136 -11.91 -26.85 2.17
CA ASN A 136 -12.13 -28.22 2.61
C ASN A 136 -12.01 -29.22 1.45
N ALA A 137 -12.53 -28.88 0.26
CA ALA A 137 -12.38 -29.69 -0.94
C ALA A 137 -10.90 -29.84 -1.32
N PHE A 138 -10.13 -28.74 -1.29
CA PHE A 138 -8.68 -28.76 -1.53
C PHE A 138 -7.93 -29.69 -0.56
N LEU A 139 -8.22 -29.58 0.74
CA LEU A 139 -7.61 -30.45 1.76
C LEU A 139 -8.00 -31.93 1.57
N GLN A 140 -9.26 -32.19 1.22
CA GLN A 140 -9.74 -33.55 0.96
C GLN A 140 -9.04 -34.18 -0.24
N GLU A 141 -8.89 -33.43 -1.33
CA GLU A 141 -8.18 -33.90 -2.54
C GLU A 141 -6.70 -34.15 -2.25
N ALA A 142 -6.06 -33.29 -1.47
CA ALA A 142 -4.67 -33.48 -1.04
C ALA A 142 -4.49 -34.62 -0.02
N GLY A 143 -5.59 -35.11 0.59
CA GLY A 143 -5.53 -36.07 1.69
C GLY A 143 -4.89 -35.50 2.96
N THR A 144 -4.86 -34.18 3.11
CA THR A 144 -4.26 -33.50 4.26
C THR A 144 -5.33 -32.98 5.22
N GLN A 145 -4.90 -32.65 6.44
CA GLN A 145 -5.72 -31.94 7.41
C GLN A 145 -5.22 -30.51 7.52
N LYS A 146 -6.12 -29.60 7.91
CA LYS A 146 -5.80 -28.19 8.12
C LYS A 146 -4.58 -27.94 9.01
N SER A 147 -4.45 -28.71 10.09
CA SER A 147 -3.36 -28.53 11.05
C SER A 147 -2.02 -28.85 10.41
N GLY A 148 -1.13 -27.85 10.34
CA GLY A 148 0.21 -28.00 9.74
C GLY A 148 0.26 -27.88 8.21
N ASP A 149 -0.89 -27.79 7.52
CA ASP A 149 -0.91 -27.68 6.05
C ASP A 149 -0.51 -26.26 5.60
N VAL A 150 0.75 -26.11 5.19
CA VAL A 150 1.35 -24.84 4.76
C VAL A 150 0.69 -24.32 3.47
N ALA A 151 0.25 -25.22 2.59
CA ALA A 151 -0.37 -24.85 1.32
C ALA A 151 -1.68 -24.09 1.53
N SER A 152 -2.66 -24.66 2.22
CA SER A 152 -3.93 -23.98 2.54
C SER A 152 -3.75 -22.80 3.50
N PHE A 153 -2.76 -22.86 4.40
CA PHE A 153 -2.38 -21.73 5.26
C PHE A 153 -1.97 -20.49 4.44
N SER A 154 -1.32 -20.69 3.28
CA SER A 154 -0.82 -19.65 2.38
C SER A 154 -1.88 -18.62 1.96
N ILE A 155 -3.16 -19.00 2.00
CA ILE A 155 -4.29 -18.11 1.72
C ILE A 155 -4.26 -16.89 2.65
N PHE A 156 -3.90 -17.10 3.91
CA PHE A 156 -4.06 -16.10 4.96
C PHE A 156 -2.77 -15.34 5.23
N ALA A 157 -1.66 -16.05 5.45
CA ALA A 157 -0.41 -15.43 5.86
C ALA A 157 0.80 -16.03 5.13
N THR A 158 1.92 -15.33 5.23
CA THR A 158 3.14 -15.67 4.49
C THR A 158 3.99 -16.71 5.23
N PHE A 159 4.84 -17.38 4.47
CA PHE A 159 5.91 -18.26 4.95
C PHE A 159 7.10 -18.17 3.98
N PRO A 160 8.32 -18.53 4.41
CA PRO A 160 9.50 -18.42 3.58
C PRO A 160 9.61 -19.59 2.60
N ALA A 161 10.23 -19.36 1.44
CA ALA A 161 10.50 -20.40 0.46
C ALA A 161 11.49 -21.46 0.98
N GLU A 162 11.37 -22.68 0.44
CA GLU A 162 12.11 -23.86 0.88
C GLU A 162 13.64 -23.70 0.81
N TYR A 163 14.16 -22.97 -0.19
CA TYR A 163 15.60 -22.76 -0.35
C TYR A 163 16.24 -21.91 0.75
N PHE A 164 15.47 -21.25 1.61
CA PHE A 164 16.01 -20.63 2.82
C PHE A 164 16.32 -21.65 3.92
N GLY A 165 15.75 -22.86 3.84
CA GLY A 165 15.73 -23.81 4.94
C GLY A 165 15.29 -23.12 6.24
N ASN A 166 15.86 -23.54 7.36
CA ASN A 166 15.56 -22.94 8.67
C ASN A 166 16.32 -21.62 8.92
N GLY A 167 16.80 -20.95 7.86
CA GLY A 167 17.55 -19.71 7.93
C GLY A 167 16.64 -18.51 8.17
N ILE A 168 16.90 -17.74 9.23
CA ILE A 168 16.09 -16.55 9.57
C ILE A 168 16.53 -15.29 8.80
N TRP A 169 17.79 -15.21 8.36
CA TRP A 169 18.36 -13.99 7.79
C TRP A 169 17.86 -13.70 6.37
N GLY A 170 17.75 -14.72 5.53
CA GLY A 170 17.23 -14.58 4.16
C GLY A 170 15.84 -13.93 4.13
N PRO A 171 14.82 -14.55 4.74
CA PRO A 171 13.48 -13.96 4.78
C PRO A 171 13.41 -12.63 5.54
N LEU A 172 14.22 -12.42 6.58
CA LEU A 172 14.25 -11.12 7.26
C LEU A 172 14.76 -10.00 6.34
N VAL A 173 15.88 -10.22 5.64
CA VAL A 173 16.43 -9.24 4.69
C VAL A 173 15.45 -8.98 3.55
N ASP A 174 14.80 -10.02 3.03
CA ASP A 174 13.75 -9.90 2.02
C ASP A 174 12.63 -8.95 2.47
N GLN A 175 12.09 -9.15 3.67
CA GLN A 175 11.02 -8.31 4.20
C GLN A 175 11.46 -6.88 4.51
N ILE A 176 12.71 -6.67 4.94
CA ILE A 176 13.29 -5.33 5.11
C ILE A 176 13.36 -4.61 3.77
N VAL A 177 13.95 -5.25 2.75
CA VAL A 177 14.18 -4.64 1.43
C VAL A 177 12.85 -4.35 0.73
N GLY A 178 11.94 -5.32 0.68
CA GLY A 178 10.63 -5.14 0.05
C GLY A 178 9.84 -3.99 0.69
N THR A 179 9.89 -3.86 2.01
CA THR A 179 9.16 -2.78 2.71
C THR A 179 9.87 -1.43 2.59
N ALA A 180 11.21 -1.41 2.54
CA ALA A 180 11.94 -0.18 2.28
C ALA A 180 11.61 0.39 0.89
N ILE A 181 11.53 -0.48 -0.12
CA ILE A 181 11.08 -0.10 -1.48
C ILE A 181 9.64 0.41 -1.44
N LEU A 182 8.72 -0.31 -0.77
CA LEU A 182 7.33 0.12 -0.62
C LEU A 182 7.24 1.54 -0.05
N VAL A 183 7.82 1.76 1.12
CA VAL A 183 7.67 3.04 1.83
C VAL A 183 8.39 4.18 1.11
N MET A 184 9.56 3.92 0.52
CA MET A 184 10.28 4.90 -0.29
C MET A 184 9.46 5.35 -1.50
N LEU A 185 8.84 4.41 -2.23
CA LEU A 185 8.03 4.73 -3.41
C LEU A 185 6.70 5.37 -3.02
N VAL A 186 6.07 4.95 -1.93
CA VAL A 186 4.88 5.63 -1.39
C VAL A 186 5.23 7.08 -1.04
N ALA A 187 6.34 7.32 -0.34
CA ALA A 187 6.81 8.67 -0.02
C ALA A 187 7.02 9.51 -1.28
N ALA A 188 7.61 8.93 -2.33
CA ALA A 188 7.79 9.58 -3.62
C ALA A 188 6.48 9.95 -4.33
N LEU A 189 5.45 9.10 -4.21
CA LEU A 189 4.15 9.28 -4.86
C LEU A 189 3.24 10.28 -4.12
N ILE A 190 3.42 10.47 -2.82
CA ILE A 190 2.64 11.44 -2.03
C ILE A 190 3.34 12.79 -1.85
N ASP A 191 4.59 12.93 -2.27
CA ASP A 191 5.35 14.17 -2.21
C ASP A 191 5.04 15.06 -3.42
N ASN A 192 4.17 16.06 -3.24
CA ASN A 192 3.72 16.98 -4.29
C ASN A 192 4.84 17.83 -4.92
N ARG A 193 6.05 17.84 -4.34
CA ARG A 193 7.23 18.52 -4.89
C ARG A 193 7.97 17.66 -5.91
N ASN A 194 7.64 16.37 -5.96
CA ASN A 194 8.15 15.40 -6.90
C ASN A 194 7.14 15.18 -8.06
N GLN A 195 7.33 14.10 -8.83
CA GLN A 195 6.40 13.63 -9.86
C GLN A 195 5.17 12.92 -9.25
N ALA A 196 4.52 13.52 -8.26
CA ALA A 196 3.31 12.96 -7.65
C ALA A 196 2.20 12.79 -8.71
N PRO A 197 1.47 11.66 -8.73
CA PRO A 197 0.38 11.45 -9.66
C PRO A 197 -0.67 12.56 -9.53
N GLN A 198 -1.06 13.14 -10.66
CA GLN A 198 -2.10 14.15 -10.71
C GLN A 198 -3.49 13.50 -10.64
N SER A 199 -4.51 14.28 -10.24
CA SER A 199 -5.88 13.79 -10.06
C SER A 199 -5.97 12.63 -9.07
N ASN A 200 -7.03 11.83 -9.12
CA ASN A 200 -7.30 10.73 -8.19
C ASN A 200 -6.54 9.44 -8.55
N PHE A 201 -5.36 9.52 -9.19
CA PHE A 201 -4.60 8.35 -9.67
C PHE A 201 -3.56 7.82 -8.66
N GLY A 202 -3.27 8.57 -7.59
CA GLY A 202 -2.35 8.14 -6.52
C GLY A 202 -2.58 6.71 -6.02
N PRO A 203 -3.83 6.29 -5.72
CA PRO A 203 -4.12 4.93 -5.27
C PRO A 203 -3.73 3.84 -6.28
N TRP A 204 -3.91 4.08 -7.58
CA TRP A 204 -3.48 3.15 -8.64
C TRP A 204 -1.96 2.99 -8.67
N ALA A 205 -1.23 4.11 -8.60
CA ALA A 205 0.23 4.08 -8.58
C ALA A 205 0.75 3.29 -7.36
N ILE A 206 0.17 3.51 -6.17
CA ILE A 206 0.51 2.75 -4.95
C ILE A 206 0.20 1.26 -5.12
N GLY A 207 -0.96 0.91 -5.71
CA GLY A 207 -1.28 -0.49 -6.02
C GLY A 207 -0.27 -1.14 -6.96
N PHE A 208 0.17 -0.43 -8.01
CA PHE A 208 1.20 -0.94 -8.92
C PHE A 208 2.57 -1.08 -8.28
N VAL A 209 2.92 -0.27 -7.27
CA VAL A 209 4.11 -0.52 -6.45
C VAL A 209 4.03 -1.89 -5.78
N VAL A 210 2.87 -2.25 -5.22
CA VAL A 210 2.67 -3.57 -4.60
C VAL A 210 2.72 -4.70 -5.64
N VAL A 211 2.15 -4.50 -6.84
CA VAL A 211 2.32 -5.46 -7.96
C VAL A 211 3.80 -5.64 -8.28
N ALA A 212 4.56 -4.55 -8.46
CA ALA A 212 5.97 -4.60 -8.82
C ALA A 212 6.80 -5.34 -7.76
N ILE A 213 6.53 -5.10 -6.47
CA ILE A 213 7.18 -5.83 -5.36
C ILE A 213 6.80 -7.31 -5.40
N GLY A 214 5.51 -7.64 -5.55
CA GLY A 214 5.05 -9.03 -5.64
C GLY A 214 5.70 -9.78 -6.80
N LEU A 215 5.88 -9.14 -7.95
CA LEU A 215 6.54 -9.73 -9.13
C LEU A 215 8.07 -9.85 -9.00
N SER A 216 8.70 -9.08 -8.11
CA SER A 216 10.18 -9.01 -8.02
C SER A 216 10.75 -9.70 -6.78
N PHE A 217 10.02 -9.70 -5.66
CA PHE A 217 10.46 -10.21 -4.35
C PHE A 217 9.50 -11.26 -3.77
N GLY A 218 8.34 -11.47 -4.40
CA GLY A 218 7.27 -12.19 -3.74
C GLY A 218 7.44 -13.70 -3.61
N THR A 219 8.32 -14.31 -4.41
CA THR A 219 8.65 -15.74 -4.32
C THR A 219 9.59 -16.08 -3.16
N ASN A 220 10.19 -15.09 -2.50
CA ASN A 220 11.09 -15.29 -1.36
C ASN A 220 10.30 -15.61 -0.09
N ALA A 221 9.73 -14.59 0.54
CA ALA A 221 9.00 -14.72 1.80
C ALA A 221 7.55 -14.20 1.70
N GLY A 222 6.97 -14.29 0.49
CA GLY A 222 5.57 -13.94 0.25
C GLY A 222 5.27 -12.44 0.31
N TYR A 223 6.30 -11.58 0.22
CA TYR A 223 6.21 -10.11 0.22
C TYR A 223 5.18 -9.55 1.22
N ALA A 224 5.22 -10.00 2.48
CA ALA A 224 4.25 -9.56 3.48
C ALA A 224 4.18 -8.04 3.59
N ILE A 225 5.34 -7.36 3.68
CA ILE A 225 5.57 -5.90 3.62
C ILE A 225 4.65 -5.02 4.50
N ASN A 226 3.85 -5.64 5.36
CA ASN A 226 2.80 -5.06 6.16
C ASN A 226 2.52 -5.98 7.36
N PRO A 227 2.88 -5.56 8.59
CA PRO A 227 2.67 -6.39 9.77
C PRO A 227 1.21 -6.76 10.03
N ALA A 228 0.25 -5.86 9.78
CA ALA A 228 -1.17 -6.17 9.98
C ALA A 228 -1.69 -7.18 8.96
N ARG A 229 -1.21 -7.07 7.70
CA ARG A 229 -1.58 -7.97 6.60
C ARG A 229 -1.16 -9.42 6.85
N ASP A 230 -0.10 -9.64 7.61
CA ASP A 230 0.34 -10.99 7.97
C ASP A 230 -0.23 -11.41 9.32
N PHE A 231 -0.03 -10.61 10.37
CA PHE A 231 -0.37 -10.98 11.73
C PHE A 231 -1.88 -11.18 11.95
N GLY A 232 -2.73 -10.31 11.40
CA GLY A 232 -4.18 -10.43 11.54
C GLY A 232 -4.74 -11.74 10.98
N PRO A 233 -4.52 -12.03 9.67
CA PRO A 233 -4.91 -13.30 9.06
C PRO A 233 -4.22 -14.52 9.68
N ARG A 234 -2.97 -14.40 10.14
CA ARG A 234 -2.26 -15.45 10.88
C ARG A 234 -2.97 -15.81 12.19
N MET A 235 -3.45 -14.81 12.94
CA MET A 235 -4.24 -15.06 14.15
C MET A 235 -5.55 -15.77 13.84
N LEU A 236 -6.22 -15.40 12.74
CA LEU A 236 -7.40 -16.14 12.29
C LEU A 236 -7.05 -17.59 11.98
N ALA A 237 -6.04 -17.84 11.15
CA ALA A 237 -5.64 -19.20 10.78
C ALA A 237 -5.31 -20.05 12.01
N TRP A 238 -4.64 -19.45 13.01
CA TRP A 238 -4.36 -20.13 14.28
C TRP A 238 -5.64 -20.55 15.00
N VAL A 239 -6.59 -19.63 15.19
CA VAL A 239 -7.88 -19.92 15.83
C VAL A 239 -8.74 -20.90 15.01
N ALA A 240 -8.62 -20.85 13.67
CA ALA A 240 -9.39 -21.69 12.75
C ALA A 240 -8.81 -23.10 12.57
N GLY A 241 -7.68 -23.44 13.20
CA GLY A 241 -7.16 -24.80 13.31
C GLY A 241 -5.94 -25.14 12.45
N TRP A 242 -5.23 -24.16 11.89
CA TRP A 242 -3.96 -24.41 11.19
C TRP A 242 -2.78 -24.74 12.11
N GLY A 243 -2.92 -24.53 13.42
CA GLY A 243 -1.95 -24.97 14.42
C GLY A 243 -0.58 -24.31 14.25
N GLU A 244 0.48 -25.12 14.28
CA GLU A 244 1.86 -24.64 14.29
C GLU A 244 2.25 -23.87 13.02
N ALA A 245 1.65 -24.18 11.86
CA ALA A 245 1.85 -23.43 10.62
C ALA A 245 1.46 -21.96 10.75
N ALA A 246 0.45 -21.67 11.57
CA ALA A 246 0.03 -20.31 11.86
C ALA A 246 0.86 -19.68 13.00
N MET A 247 0.87 -20.30 14.18
CA MET A 247 1.63 -19.86 15.35
C MET A 247 2.32 -21.04 16.05
N PRO A 248 3.65 -21.00 16.26
CA PRO A 248 4.55 -19.86 16.02
C PRO A 248 5.02 -19.71 14.55
N GLY A 249 4.42 -20.42 13.60
CA GLY A 249 4.85 -20.40 12.20
C GLY A 249 5.98 -21.39 11.95
N ASN A 250 5.69 -22.66 12.22
CA ASN A 250 6.55 -23.80 11.92
C ASN A 250 5.99 -24.58 10.73
N GLY A 251 6.87 -24.96 9.82
CA GLY A 251 6.62 -25.92 8.75
C GLY A 251 7.84 -26.82 8.55
N ASP A 252 7.82 -27.64 7.51
CA ASP A 252 8.86 -28.66 7.31
C ASP A 252 10.28 -28.08 7.17
N TRP A 253 10.40 -26.89 6.58
CA TRP A 253 11.68 -26.22 6.35
C TRP A 253 11.87 -24.92 7.14
N PHE A 254 10.92 -24.45 7.94
CA PHE A 254 11.05 -23.17 8.66
C PHE A 254 10.45 -23.22 10.07
N SER A 255 10.95 -22.39 10.97
CA SER A 255 10.46 -22.31 12.35
C SER A 255 10.36 -20.87 12.85
N ASN A 256 9.42 -20.64 13.75
CA ASN A 256 9.21 -19.35 14.42
C ASN A 256 9.08 -18.15 13.45
N TYR A 257 8.47 -18.33 12.28
CA TYR A 257 8.44 -17.30 11.25
C TYR A 257 7.55 -16.09 11.59
N TRP A 258 6.61 -16.22 12.53
CA TRP A 258 5.57 -15.22 12.82
C TRP A 258 6.06 -13.78 13.05
N TRP A 259 7.27 -13.61 13.62
CA TRP A 259 7.81 -12.29 13.94
C TRP A 259 8.52 -11.62 12.76
N ILE A 260 8.93 -12.38 11.74
CA ILE A 260 9.67 -11.84 10.58
C ILE A 260 8.81 -10.87 9.76
N PRO A 261 7.54 -11.19 9.40
CA PRO A 261 6.61 -10.25 8.76
C PRO A 261 6.22 -9.04 9.62
N ILE A 262 6.66 -8.98 10.89
CA ILE A 262 6.45 -7.84 11.78
C ILE A 262 7.72 -7.01 11.85
N ALA A 263 8.82 -7.59 12.31
CA ALA A 263 10.08 -6.89 12.51
C ALA A 263 10.69 -6.40 11.20
N GLY A 264 10.71 -7.25 10.17
CA GLY A 264 11.27 -6.92 8.86
C GLY A 264 10.62 -5.68 8.26
N PRO A 265 9.28 -5.64 8.12
CA PRO A 265 8.60 -4.48 7.59
C PRO A 265 8.70 -3.22 8.45
N LEU A 266 8.68 -3.32 9.79
CA LEU A 266 8.86 -2.15 10.65
C LEU A 266 10.24 -1.52 10.47
N VAL A 267 11.29 -2.33 10.39
CA VAL A 267 12.66 -1.86 10.11
C VAL A 267 12.75 -1.30 8.68
N GLY A 268 12.27 -2.07 7.70
CA GLY A 268 12.29 -1.69 6.30
C GLY A 268 11.57 -0.37 6.03
N GLY A 269 10.40 -0.15 6.62
CA GLY A 269 9.64 1.09 6.45
C GLY A 269 10.38 2.31 6.98
N VAL A 270 11.03 2.21 8.14
CA VAL A 270 11.87 3.29 8.68
C VAL A 270 13.08 3.56 7.78
N LEU A 271 13.74 2.51 7.28
CA LEU A 271 14.86 2.69 6.35
C LEU A 271 14.40 3.35 5.04
N GLY A 272 13.29 2.89 4.47
CA GLY A 272 12.75 3.42 3.21
C GLY A 272 12.42 4.90 3.28
N ILE A 273 11.77 5.36 4.37
CA ILE A 273 11.43 6.77 4.52
C ILE A 273 12.66 7.66 4.72
N LEU A 274 13.65 7.18 5.48
CA LEU A 274 14.90 7.91 5.71
C LEU A 274 15.75 8.00 4.43
N VAL A 275 15.81 6.92 3.65
CA VAL A 275 16.48 6.91 2.33
C VAL A 275 15.80 7.89 1.38
N TYR A 276 14.47 7.89 1.28
CA TYR A 276 13.75 8.85 0.45
C TYR A 276 14.04 10.30 0.86
N ASP A 277 13.93 10.61 2.15
CA ASP A 277 14.16 11.96 2.64
C ASP A 277 15.60 12.41 2.37
N PHE A 278 16.61 11.57 2.65
CA PHE A 278 18.01 11.92 2.44
C PHE A 278 18.35 12.19 0.96
N PHE A 279 17.99 11.26 0.06
CA PHE A 279 18.41 11.33 -1.34
C PHE A 279 17.52 12.24 -2.20
N ILE A 280 16.23 12.35 -1.88
CA ILE A 280 15.24 13.05 -2.72
C ILE A 280 14.59 14.19 -1.95
N GLY A 281 14.00 13.92 -0.78
CA GLY A 281 13.20 14.90 -0.04
C GLY A 281 13.97 16.17 0.32
N GLN A 282 15.18 16.06 0.85
CA GLN A 282 16.04 17.20 1.19
C GLN A 282 16.51 17.97 -0.05
N VAL A 283 16.75 17.26 -1.16
CA VAL A 283 17.13 17.89 -2.44
C VAL A 283 15.98 18.72 -3.00
N LEU A 284 14.74 18.21 -2.92
CA LEU A 284 13.55 18.96 -3.35
C LEU A 284 13.33 20.21 -2.49
N ILE A 285 13.48 20.11 -1.17
CA ILE A 285 13.42 21.26 -0.24
C ILE A 285 14.45 22.33 -0.62
N ALA A 286 15.70 21.92 -0.85
CA ALA A 286 16.78 22.84 -1.19
C ALA A 286 16.53 23.54 -2.54
N ARG A 287 15.84 22.90 -3.49
CA ARG A 287 15.50 23.52 -4.78
C ARG A 287 14.39 24.56 -4.69
N GLU A 288 13.51 24.45 -3.70
CA GLU A 288 12.47 25.47 -3.43
C GLU A 288 13.04 26.73 -2.77
N THR A 289 14.26 26.66 -2.21
CA THR A 289 14.97 27.78 -1.58
C THR A 289 16.34 28.00 -2.24
N PRO A 290 16.38 28.61 -3.45
CA PRO A 290 17.63 28.82 -4.18
C PRO A 290 18.64 29.62 -3.36
N PHE A 291 19.92 29.22 -3.45
CA PHE A 291 21.02 29.94 -2.80
C PHE A 291 20.99 31.43 -3.16
N GLY A 292 21.00 32.29 -2.13
CA GLY A 292 21.05 33.75 -2.30
C GLY A 292 19.68 34.44 -2.42
N VAL A 293 18.57 33.70 -2.39
CA VAL A 293 17.22 34.29 -2.32
C VAL A 293 16.73 34.22 -0.88
N GLU A 294 16.75 35.36 -0.19
CA GLU A 294 16.21 35.47 1.17
C GLU A 294 14.69 35.25 1.12
N ALA A 295 14.19 34.28 1.90
CA ALA A 295 12.75 34.05 1.98
C ALA A 295 12.06 35.34 2.45
N PRO A 296 10.95 35.77 1.82
CA PRO A 296 10.28 36.98 2.25
C PRO A 296 9.85 36.86 3.72
N PRO A 297 9.87 37.97 4.49
CA PRO A 297 9.46 37.96 5.88
C PRO A 297 8.05 37.37 6.04
N PRO A 298 7.73 36.72 7.18
CA PRO A 298 6.41 36.17 7.43
C PRO A 298 5.30 37.19 7.12
N GLY A 299 4.39 36.84 6.20
CA GLY A 299 3.28 37.71 5.78
C GLY A 299 3.49 38.52 4.50
N ARG A 300 4.64 38.40 3.82
CA ARG A 300 4.83 38.91 2.44
C ARG A 300 4.86 37.77 1.43
N VAL A 301 4.13 37.95 0.35
CA VAL A 301 4.20 37.08 -0.85
C VAL A 301 5.55 37.35 -1.53
N PRO A 302 6.27 36.33 -2.04
CA PRO A 302 7.46 36.57 -2.85
C PRO A 302 7.13 37.50 -4.01
N GLU A 303 7.96 38.52 -4.24
CA GLU A 303 7.84 39.32 -5.46
C GLU A 303 8.07 38.39 -6.66
N PRO A 304 7.27 38.52 -7.74
CA PRO A 304 7.47 37.72 -8.94
C PRO A 304 8.86 38.03 -9.51
N THR A 305 9.80 37.12 -9.30
CA THR A 305 11.12 37.18 -9.94
C THR A 305 10.89 37.09 -11.45
N GLY A 306 11.30 38.13 -12.18
CA GLY A 306 11.07 38.31 -13.62
C GLY A 306 11.75 37.29 -14.56
N GLU A 307 12.03 36.07 -14.10
CA GLU A 307 12.60 34.98 -14.89
C GLU A 307 11.66 33.76 -14.91
N ALA A 308 10.38 33.99 -15.15
CA ALA A 308 9.56 32.98 -15.82
C ALA A 308 9.60 33.31 -17.31
N GLY A 309 10.48 32.61 -18.04
CA GLY A 309 10.56 32.71 -19.49
C GLY A 309 9.19 32.49 -20.12
N THR A 310 8.55 33.60 -20.48
CA THR A 310 7.29 33.65 -21.21
C THR A 310 7.55 33.08 -22.60
N LYS A 311 7.29 31.79 -22.81
CA LYS A 311 6.95 31.29 -24.15
C LYS A 311 5.50 31.66 -24.44
N THR A 312 5.23 32.95 -24.54
CA THR A 312 4.09 33.45 -25.31
C THR A 312 4.54 33.51 -26.75
N SER A 313 3.97 32.63 -27.59
CA SER A 313 3.98 32.79 -29.03
C SER A 313 3.27 34.11 -29.37
N SER A 314 4.04 35.19 -29.50
CA SER A 314 3.56 36.43 -30.08
C SER A 314 3.65 36.32 -31.60
N GLU A 315 2.48 36.29 -32.23
CA GLU A 315 2.29 36.61 -33.65
C GLU A 315 3.00 37.94 -33.96
N GLU A 316 3.91 37.95 -34.92
CA GLU A 316 4.43 39.18 -35.51
C GLU A 316 3.45 39.69 -36.58
N PRO A 317 2.97 40.96 -36.50
CA PRO A 317 2.32 41.58 -37.63
C PRO A 317 3.41 42.10 -38.59
N VAL A 318 3.41 41.57 -39.81
CA VAL A 318 4.27 42.03 -40.91
C VAL A 318 3.98 43.50 -41.19
N SER A 319 4.91 44.39 -40.86
CA SER A 319 4.84 45.81 -41.21
C SER A 319 5.19 45.99 -42.70
N GLU A 320 4.28 46.59 -43.44
CA GLU A 320 4.50 47.08 -44.80
C GLU A 320 5.68 48.07 -44.85
N SER A 321 6.66 47.79 -45.71
CA SER A 321 7.58 48.81 -46.22
C SER A 321 7.73 48.63 -47.74
N ARG A 322 6.98 49.44 -48.49
CA ARG A 322 7.16 49.67 -49.93
C ARG A 322 8.51 50.38 -50.17
N PRO A 323 9.20 50.07 -51.28
CA PRO A 323 9.62 51.14 -52.18
C PRO A 323 9.55 50.70 -53.67
N PRO A 324 10.08 51.47 -54.63
CA PRO A 324 9.37 52.47 -55.41
C PRO A 324 9.06 52.01 -56.85
N GLN A 325 8.18 52.76 -57.51
CA GLN A 325 7.83 52.58 -58.92
C GLN A 325 9.05 52.72 -59.84
N THR A 326 9.18 51.78 -60.79
CA THR A 326 9.82 52.02 -62.09
C THR A 326 8.96 51.41 -63.19
N SER A 327 8.61 52.27 -64.16
CA SER A 327 8.00 51.97 -65.44
C SER A 327 8.86 51.04 -66.30
N THR A 328 8.24 50.16 -67.10
CA THR A 328 8.23 50.19 -68.59
C THR A 328 7.49 48.96 -69.15
N SER A 329 6.68 49.20 -70.19
CA SER A 329 6.34 48.34 -71.35
C SER A 329 7.04 46.97 -71.43
N GLU A 330 6.36 45.85 -71.66
CA GLU A 330 5.50 45.46 -72.80
C GLU A 330 4.50 44.35 -72.41
#